data_AF-A0A7Z0EQD5-F1
#
_entry.id   AF-A0A7Z0EQD5-F1
#
_cell.length_a   1.000
_cell.length_b   1.000
_cell.length_c   1.000
_cell.angle_alpha   90.00
_cell.angle_beta   90.00
_cell.angle_gamma   90.00
#
_symmetry.space_group_name_H-M   'P 1'
#
loop_
_entity.id
_entity.type
_entity.pdbx_description
1 polymer ?
#
loop_
_entity_poly.entity_id
_entity_poly.type
_entity_poly.pdbx_seq_one_letter_code
_entity_poly.pdbx_strand_id
1 'polypeptide(L)'
;MSPSRRSPAPDKACIDAVDLARSVAAEVGRPEWVGAPLDPEVEDTRLVTHYFTCLDPAYPGWTYAVTVVRASRAKDVTVNEVVLLPGEGALTAPEWVPWKERLRPGDVGVGDLLPVEEDDERLIPGYAQVPDSELDAEGVDQQMVWELGLGRRQVLSETGREQAAERWYNGESGPRSPIATAAPARCATCGFLTPLAGELRQMFGVCTNEYAPDDGKVVSLDHGCGAHSEVRTPVSKNDPAVPVVDELGYDHIVFDDTAELELVSSDS
;
A
#
# COMPACT_ATOMS: atom_id res chain seq x y z
N MET A 1 -34.47 30.02 8.29
CA MET A 1 -35.30 29.97 7.07
C MET A 1 -35.11 31.27 6.31
N SER A 2 -34.25 31.25 5.29
CA SER A 2 -34.07 32.39 4.38
C SER A 2 -35.34 32.57 3.54
N PRO A 3 -35.75 33.81 3.20
CA PRO A 3 -36.91 34.04 2.37
C PRO A 3 -36.68 33.42 0.99
N SER A 4 -37.59 32.53 0.57
CA SER A 4 -37.62 32.02 -0.80
C SER A 4 -37.81 33.21 -1.74
N ARG A 5 -36.75 33.59 -2.45
CA ARG A 5 -36.86 34.50 -3.59
C ARG A 5 -37.71 33.77 -4.63
N ARG A 6 -38.84 34.35 -5.02
CA ARG A 6 -39.54 33.90 -6.23
C ARG A 6 -38.56 34.05 -7.38
N SER A 7 -38.37 33.00 -8.18
CA SER A 7 -37.58 33.07 -9.39
C SER A 7 -38.13 34.23 -10.25
N PRO A 8 -37.28 35.19 -10.67
CA PRO A 8 -37.71 36.29 -11.51
C PRO A 8 -38.36 35.77 -12.78
N ALA A 9 -39.33 36.48 -13.32
CA ALA A 9 -39.87 36.13 -14.64
C ALA A 9 -38.73 36.22 -15.67
N PRO A 10 -38.39 35.13 -16.37
CA PRO A 10 -37.27 35.11 -17.28
C PRO A 10 -37.57 35.89 -18.54
N ASP A 11 -36.55 36.53 -19.07
CA ASP A 11 -36.56 37.14 -20.38
C ASP A 11 -36.67 36.06 -21.45
N LYS A 12 -37.70 36.18 -22.28
CA LYS A 12 -38.00 35.22 -23.34
C LYS A 12 -36.82 35.01 -24.29
N ALA A 13 -36.05 36.06 -24.59
CA ALA A 13 -34.88 35.93 -25.46
C ALA A 13 -33.81 34.99 -24.87
N CYS A 14 -33.57 35.05 -23.55
CA CYS A 14 -32.62 34.15 -22.87
C CYS A 14 -33.14 32.71 -22.82
N ILE A 15 -34.45 32.50 -22.63
CA ILE A 15 -35.08 31.17 -22.67
C ILE A 15 -35.01 30.57 -24.07
N ASP A 16 -35.25 31.37 -25.11
CA ASP A 16 -35.25 30.91 -26.50
C ASP A 16 -33.82 30.70 -27.06
N ALA A 17 -32.77 31.07 -26.32
CA ALA A 17 -31.37 30.98 -26.75
C ALA A 17 -30.73 29.58 -26.64
N VAL A 18 -31.54 28.52 -26.67
CA VAL A 18 -31.08 27.12 -26.54
C VAL A 18 -30.08 26.74 -27.64
N ASP A 19 -30.31 27.22 -28.88
CA ASP A 19 -29.42 26.91 -30.02
C ASP A 19 -28.05 27.56 -29.88
N LEU A 20 -28.01 28.80 -29.38
CA LEU A 20 -26.75 29.49 -29.06
C LEU A 20 -26.01 28.76 -27.94
N ALA A 21 -26.73 28.34 -26.90
CA ALA A 21 -26.14 27.59 -25.81
C ALA A 21 -25.57 26.24 -26.27
N ARG A 22 -26.33 25.51 -27.11
CA ARG A 22 -25.90 24.24 -27.69
C ARG A 22 -24.67 24.40 -28.57
N SER A 23 -24.60 25.45 -29.40
CA SER A 23 -23.43 25.69 -30.25
C SER A 23 -22.17 25.94 -29.43
N VAL A 24 -22.29 26.68 -28.33
CA VAL A 24 -21.17 26.98 -27.43
C VAL A 24 -20.71 25.75 -26.67
N ALA A 25 -21.63 24.92 -26.17
CA ALA A 25 -21.28 23.63 -25.57
C ALA A 25 -20.52 22.75 -26.59
N ALA A 26 -20.94 22.77 -27.86
CA ALA A 26 -20.30 22.02 -28.93
C ALA A 26 -18.91 22.57 -29.33
N GLU A 27 -18.68 23.88 -29.17
CA GLU A 27 -17.37 24.50 -29.38
C GLU A 27 -16.34 24.11 -28.30
N VAL A 28 -16.76 23.97 -27.03
CA VAL A 28 -15.87 23.59 -25.92
C VAL A 28 -15.61 22.10 -25.88
N GLY A 29 -16.65 21.29 -26.07
CA GLY A 29 -16.55 19.84 -26.18
C GLY A 29 -16.42 19.44 -27.65
N ARG A 30 -17.44 18.74 -28.13
CA ARG A 30 -17.67 18.43 -29.54
C ARG A 30 -19.17 18.33 -29.82
N PRO A 31 -19.63 18.59 -31.05
CA PRO A 31 -21.05 18.47 -31.41
C PRO A 31 -21.66 17.10 -31.05
N GLU A 32 -20.92 16.00 -31.27
CA GLU A 32 -21.37 14.64 -30.96
C GLU A 32 -21.45 14.34 -29.45
N TRP A 33 -20.82 15.15 -28.60
CA TRP A 33 -20.80 14.97 -27.16
C TRP A 33 -21.85 15.80 -26.42
N VAL A 34 -22.53 16.73 -27.11
CA VAL A 34 -23.63 17.51 -26.55
C VAL A 34 -24.95 16.80 -26.80
N GLY A 35 -25.50 16.19 -25.76
CA GLY A 35 -26.70 15.38 -25.85
C GLY A 35 -28.02 16.17 -25.81
N ALA A 36 -29.00 15.58 -25.12
CA ALA A 36 -30.34 16.16 -25.02
C ALA A 36 -30.31 17.41 -24.13
N PRO A 37 -31.13 18.44 -24.46
CA PRO A 37 -31.31 19.56 -23.54
C PRO A 37 -32.03 19.08 -22.28
N LEU A 38 -31.65 19.66 -21.15
CA LEU A 38 -32.29 19.48 -19.85
C LEU A 38 -33.05 20.77 -19.47
N ASP A 39 -33.76 20.73 -18.34
CA ASP A 39 -34.50 21.89 -17.85
C ASP A 39 -33.53 23.05 -17.57
N PRO A 40 -33.74 24.24 -18.16
CA PRO A 40 -32.88 25.39 -17.91
C PRO A 40 -33.17 25.99 -16.53
N GLU A 41 -32.13 26.58 -15.93
CA GLU A 41 -32.24 27.28 -14.65
C GLU A 41 -32.28 28.79 -14.87
N VAL A 42 -33.28 29.45 -14.28
CA VAL A 42 -33.41 30.91 -14.30
C VAL A 42 -32.73 31.48 -13.08
N GLU A 43 -31.49 31.97 -13.27
CA GLU A 43 -30.72 32.61 -12.21
C GLU A 43 -31.21 34.04 -11.94
N ASP A 44 -31.59 34.77 -13.01
CA ASP A 44 -32.21 36.09 -12.93
C ASP A 44 -33.06 36.40 -14.19
N THR A 45 -33.77 37.53 -14.22
CA THR A 45 -34.61 37.93 -15.36
C THR A 45 -33.87 37.93 -16.69
N ARG A 46 -32.57 38.22 -16.75
CA ARG A 46 -31.79 38.20 -18.01
C ARG A 46 -30.57 37.29 -17.96
N LEU A 47 -30.61 36.28 -17.09
CA LEU A 47 -29.52 35.34 -16.85
C LEU A 47 -30.13 33.93 -16.73
N VAL A 48 -29.84 33.07 -17.71
CA VAL A 48 -30.41 31.72 -17.81
C VAL A 48 -29.30 30.74 -18.11
N THR A 49 -29.27 29.63 -17.39
CA THR A 49 -28.32 28.53 -17.58
C THR A 49 -29.01 27.39 -18.31
N HIS A 50 -28.55 27.12 -19.53
CA HIS A 50 -29.03 26.01 -20.36
C HIS A 50 -28.17 24.78 -20.11
N TYR A 51 -28.81 23.66 -19.82
CA TYR A 51 -28.13 22.41 -19.52
C TYR A 51 -28.27 21.39 -20.66
N PHE A 52 -27.22 20.62 -20.90
CA PHE A 52 -27.22 19.51 -21.86
C PHE A 52 -26.53 18.29 -21.27
N THR A 53 -27.03 17.09 -21.55
CA THR A 53 -26.34 15.87 -21.14
C THR A 53 -24.96 15.76 -21.81
N CYS A 54 -23.94 15.35 -21.07
CA CYS A 54 -22.63 15.04 -21.64
C CYS A 54 -22.60 13.59 -22.14
N LEU A 55 -22.21 13.39 -23.40
CA LEU A 55 -22.03 12.06 -24.01
C LEU A 55 -20.55 11.70 -24.20
N ASP A 56 -19.62 12.51 -23.66
CA ASP A 56 -18.20 12.17 -23.66
C ASP A 56 -17.96 10.97 -22.72
N PRO A 57 -17.39 9.85 -23.21
CA PRO A 57 -17.11 8.68 -22.39
C PRO A 57 -16.11 8.95 -21.24
N ALA A 58 -15.33 10.03 -21.30
CA ALA A 58 -14.44 10.44 -20.21
C ALA A 58 -15.18 11.13 -19.04
N TYR A 59 -16.42 11.62 -19.26
CA TYR A 59 -17.20 12.37 -18.28
C TYR A 59 -18.60 11.77 -18.08
N PRO A 60 -18.71 10.49 -17.65
CA PRO A 60 -20.01 9.85 -17.40
C PRO A 60 -20.75 10.57 -16.27
N GLY A 61 -22.03 10.90 -16.49
CA GLY A 61 -22.87 11.58 -15.50
C GLY A 61 -22.65 13.09 -15.40
N TRP A 62 -21.79 13.69 -16.24
CA TRP A 62 -21.59 15.14 -16.27
C TRP A 62 -22.60 15.84 -17.20
N THR A 63 -22.77 17.14 -17.01
CA THR A 63 -23.65 18.00 -17.82
C THR A 63 -22.91 19.24 -18.29
N TYR A 64 -23.16 19.66 -19.52
CA TYR A 64 -22.77 20.99 -19.97
C TYR A 64 -23.75 21.99 -19.40
N ALA A 65 -23.25 23.06 -18.80
CA ALA A 65 -24.03 24.19 -18.33
C ALA A 65 -23.53 25.45 -19.06
N VAL A 66 -24.42 26.09 -19.80
CA VAL A 66 -24.11 27.28 -20.59
C VAL A 66 -25.00 28.43 -20.12
N THR A 67 -24.38 29.37 -19.44
CA THR A 67 -25.06 30.54 -18.91
C THR A 67 -25.09 31.63 -19.97
N VAL A 68 -26.30 32.02 -20.38
CA VAL A 68 -26.53 33.11 -21.32
C VAL A 68 -27.07 34.33 -20.60
N VAL A 69 -26.68 35.50 -21.09
CA VAL A 69 -27.03 36.80 -20.52
C VAL A 69 -27.44 37.78 -21.60
N ARG A 70 -28.46 38.59 -21.32
CA ARG A 70 -28.78 39.76 -22.15
C ARG A 70 -28.55 41.05 -21.37
N ALA A 71 -27.49 41.77 -21.71
CA ALA A 71 -27.15 43.03 -21.08
C ALA A 71 -28.25 44.09 -21.23
N SER A 72 -28.25 45.10 -20.36
CA SER A 72 -29.28 46.15 -20.41
C SER A 72 -29.25 46.91 -21.73
N ARG A 73 -30.42 47.03 -22.37
CA ARG A 73 -30.62 47.65 -23.69
C ARG A 73 -29.95 46.90 -24.86
N ALA A 74 -29.34 45.75 -24.63
CA ALA A 74 -28.86 44.87 -25.69
C ALA A 74 -30.03 44.25 -26.46
N LYS A 75 -29.85 44.12 -27.77
CA LYS A 75 -30.79 43.43 -28.66
C LYS A 75 -30.55 41.92 -28.63
N ASP A 76 -29.28 41.54 -28.61
CA ASP A 76 -28.84 40.15 -28.75
C ASP A 76 -28.49 39.54 -27.39
N VAL A 77 -28.68 38.22 -27.28
CA VAL A 77 -28.23 37.41 -26.14
C VAL A 77 -26.76 37.04 -26.36
N THR A 78 -25.97 37.11 -25.30
CA THR A 78 -24.55 36.74 -25.28
C THR A 78 -24.32 35.61 -24.29
N VAL A 79 -23.18 34.93 -24.39
CA VAL A 79 -22.77 33.90 -23.45
C VAL A 79 -21.95 34.53 -22.32
N ASN A 80 -22.26 34.20 -21.08
CA ASN A 80 -21.46 34.56 -19.92
C ASN A 80 -20.36 33.53 -19.67
N GLU A 81 -20.74 32.24 -19.59
CA GLU A 81 -19.81 31.14 -19.34
C GLU A 81 -20.35 29.82 -19.91
N VAL A 82 -19.45 28.86 -20.03
CA VAL A 82 -19.73 27.47 -20.35
C VAL A 82 -18.83 26.62 -19.47
N VAL A 83 -19.44 25.73 -18.70
CA VAL A 83 -18.76 24.85 -17.77
C VAL A 83 -19.31 23.43 -17.91
N LEU A 84 -18.51 22.45 -17.51
CA LEU A 84 -18.94 21.07 -17.37
C LEU A 84 -19.10 20.80 -15.87
N LEU A 85 -20.30 20.41 -15.45
CA LEU A 85 -20.64 20.20 -14.04
C LEU A 85 -20.91 18.72 -13.76
N PRO A 86 -20.49 18.21 -12.58
CA PRO A 86 -20.80 16.85 -12.19
C PRO A 86 -22.28 16.74 -11.83
N GLY A 87 -22.99 15.83 -12.51
CA GLY A 87 -24.36 15.46 -12.20
C GLY A 87 -24.44 14.16 -11.39
N GLU A 88 -25.63 13.56 -11.35
CA GLU A 88 -25.83 12.26 -10.72
C GLU A 88 -25.01 11.17 -11.42
N GLY A 89 -24.20 10.44 -10.64
CA GLY A 89 -23.31 9.40 -11.17
C GLY A 89 -21.98 9.91 -11.72
N ALA A 90 -21.70 11.22 -11.65
CA ALA A 90 -20.41 11.76 -12.01
C ALA A 90 -19.30 11.25 -11.06
N LEU A 91 -18.23 10.72 -11.66
CA LEU A 91 -17.00 10.42 -10.92
C LEU A 91 -16.32 11.74 -10.54
N THR A 92 -16.39 12.07 -9.25
CA THR A 92 -15.74 13.24 -8.65
C THR A 92 -14.48 12.83 -7.91
N ALA A 93 -13.56 13.78 -7.73
CA ALA A 93 -12.38 13.56 -6.91
C ALA A 93 -12.80 13.24 -5.46
N PRO A 94 -12.10 12.34 -4.77
CA PRO A 94 -12.31 12.13 -3.34
C PRO A 94 -12.04 13.43 -2.57
N GLU A 95 -12.56 13.51 -1.35
CA GLU A 95 -12.26 14.63 -0.47
C GLU A 95 -10.74 14.76 -0.25
N TRP A 96 -10.25 16.00 -0.22
CA TRP A 96 -8.85 16.26 0.02
C TRP A 96 -8.48 15.90 1.46
N VAL A 97 -7.36 15.18 1.62
CA VAL A 97 -6.86 14.74 2.92
C VAL A 97 -5.45 15.32 3.16
N PRO A 98 -5.17 15.86 4.37
CA PRO A 98 -3.83 16.33 4.75
C PRO A 98 -2.74 15.31 4.45
N TRP A 99 -1.57 15.76 4.00
CA TRP A 99 -0.46 14.86 3.62
C TRP A 99 -0.05 13.90 4.74
N LYS A 100 -0.08 14.36 5.99
CA LYS A 100 0.26 13.57 7.18
C LYS A 100 -0.68 12.39 7.38
N GLU A 101 -1.96 12.57 7.10
CA GLU A 101 -2.99 11.52 7.17
C GLU A 101 -2.95 10.58 5.96
N ARG A 102 -2.16 10.92 4.93
CA ARG A 102 -1.91 10.04 3.78
C ARG A 102 -0.71 9.12 3.96
N LEU A 103 0.12 9.34 4.99
CA LEU A 103 1.32 8.55 5.24
C LEU A 103 0.97 7.09 5.54
N ARG A 104 1.71 6.19 4.92
CA ARG A 104 1.64 4.75 5.10
C ARG A 104 2.94 4.21 5.69
N PRO A 105 2.91 3.04 6.35
CA PRO A 105 4.13 2.36 6.75
C PRO A 105 5.08 2.20 5.55
N GLY A 106 6.32 2.66 5.70
CA GLY A 106 7.34 2.62 4.65
C GLY A 106 7.48 3.89 3.80
N ASP A 107 6.61 4.88 3.95
CA ASP A 107 6.69 6.14 3.18
C ASP A 107 7.85 7.05 3.61
N VAL A 108 8.39 6.86 4.82
CA VAL A 108 9.52 7.65 5.35
C VAL A 108 10.83 7.14 4.76
N GLY A 109 11.51 7.98 3.99
CA GLY A 109 12.77 7.68 3.32
C GLY A 109 14.00 8.36 3.94
N VAL A 110 15.11 8.32 3.18
CA VAL A 110 16.39 8.91 3.60
C VAL A 110 16.28 10.43 3.65
N GLY A 111 16.50 11.00 4.83
CA GLY A 111 16.48 12.46 5.06
C GLY A 111 15.12 13.00 5.47
N ASP A 112 14.06 12.18 5.45
CA ASP A 112 12.76 12.57 5.93
C ASP A 112 12.73 12.62 7.46
N LEU A 113 12.08 13.66 8.00
CA LEU A 113 11.80 13.78 9.42
C LEU A 113 10.31 13.68 9.63
N LEU A 114 9.87 12.62 10.31
CA LEU A 114 8.49 12.47 10.77
C LEU A 114 8.41 12.98 12.22
N PRO A 115 7.89 14.19 12.46
CA PRO A 115 7.74 14.70 13.81
C PRO A 115 6.74 13.84 14.59
N VAL A 116 7.07 13.59 15.85
CA VAL A 116 6.17 12.95 16.81
C VAL A 116 5.21 14.00 17.34
N GLU A 117 3.94 13.64 17.51
CA GLU A 117 2.96 14.52 18.16
C GLU A 117 3.29 14.68 19.66
N GLU A 118 2.98 15.85 20.23
CA GLU A 118 3.25 16.09 21.65
C GLU A 118 2.51 15.09 22.56
N ASP A 119 1.29 14.69 22.17
CA ASP A 119 0.43 13.77 22.91
C ASP A 119 0.32 12.38 22.25
N ASP A 120 1.41 11.88 21.65
CA ASP A 120 1.43 10.51 21.08
C ASP A 120 1.28 9.44 22.18
N GLU A 121 0.09 8.81 22.23
CA GLU A 121 -0.25 7.78 23.21
C GLU A 121 0.70 6.57 23.24
N ARG A 122 1.48 6.37 22.18
CA ARG A 122 2.44 5.26 22.06
C ARG A 122 3.72 5.51 22.85
N LEU A 123 3.91 6.72 23.38
CA LEU A 123 5.12 7.14 24.08
C LEU A 123 4.82 7.64 25.49
N ILE A 124 5.68 7.26 26.43
CA ILE A 124 5.73 7.78 27.80
C ILE A 124 7.14 8.29 28.13
N PRO A 125 7.31 9.17 29.14
CA PRO A 125 8.63 9.55 29.60
C PRO A 125 9.46 8.34 30.03
N GLY A 126 10.77 8.35 29.72
CA GLY A 126 11.65 7.20 29.96
C GLY A 126 11.74 6.73 31.42
N TYR A 127 11.58 7.65 32.38
CA TYR A 127 11.59 7.32 33.81
C TYR A 127 10.31 6.58 34.28
N ALA A 128 9.23 6.63 33.49
CA ALA A 128 7.95 6.02 33.82
C ALA A 128 7.81 4.58 33.28
N GLN A 129 8.93 3.96 32.88
CA GLN A 129 8.92 2.61 32.29
C GLN A 129 8.64 1.51 33.33
N VAL A 130 8.96 1.76 34.60
CA VAL A 130 8.77 0.83 35.72
C VAL A 130 7.51 1.23 36.50
N PRO A 131 6.58 0.31 36.80
CA PRO A 131 5.40 0.63 37.59
C PRO A 131 5.76 1.19 38.97
N ASP A 132 4.99 2.17 39.46
CA ASP A 132 5.23 2.78 40.78
C ASP A 132 5.30 1.77 41.93
N SER A 133 4.65 0.61 41.80
CA SER A 133 4.68 -0.49 42.76
C SER A 133 6.03 -1.21 42.87
N GLU A 134 6.88 -1.08 41.87
CA GLU A 134 8.23 -1.67 41.80
C GLU A 134 9.33 -0.63 42.06
N LEU A 135 8.97 0.62 42.33
CA LEU A 135 9.87 1.66 42.79
C LEU A 135 10.05 1.55 44.31
N ASP A 136 11.24 1.88 44.82
CA ASP A 136 11.46 1.97 46.27
C ASP A 136 10.81 3.23 46.87
N ALA A 137 10.87 3.37 48.20
CA ALA A 137 10.18 4.44 48.94
C ALA A 137 10.65 5.87 48.59
N GLU A 138 11.79 6.00 47.90
CA GLU A 138 12.33 7.28 47.42
C GLU A 138 12.16 7.44 45.90
N GLY A 139 11.66 6.42 45.20
CA GLY A 139 11.42 6.43 43.75
C GLY A 139 12.70 6.26 42.92
N VAL A 140 13.80 5.73 43.51
CA VAL A 140 15.13 5.74 42.88
C VAL A 140 15.92 4.45 43.14
N ASP A 141 15.85 3.50 42.21
CA ASP A 141 16.95 2.53 42.07
C ASP A 141 18.07 3.14 41.21
N GLN A 142 18.99 3.85 41.85
CA GLN A 142 20.09 4.58 41.18
C GLN A 142 21.13 3.67 40.53
N GLN A 143 21.18 2.37 40.84
CA GLN A 143 22.27 1.50 40.40
C GLN A 143 22.03 0.84 39.03
N MET A 144 20.85 1.01 38.43
CA MET A 144 20.43 0.32 37.19
C MET A 144 20.13 1.26 36.00
N VAL A 145 20.54 2.53 36.09
CA VAL A 145 20.13 3.60 35.15
C VAL A 145 20.93 3.63 33.84
N TRP A 146 22.10 2.97 33.74
CA TRP A 146 22.95 3.09 32.53
C TRP A 146 22.89 1.91 31.56
N GLU A 147 22.54 0.69 32.00
CA GLU A 147 22.67 -0.51 31.14
C GLU A 147 21.36 -1.03 30.52
N LEU A 148 20.18 -0.56 30.96
CA LEU A 148 18.87 -1.10 30.53
C LEU A 148 17.98 -0.14 29.69
N GLY A 149 18.54 0.93 29.13
CA GLY A 149 17.81 1.79 28.18
C GLY A 149 17.06 3.00 28.78
N LEU A 150 17.43 3.39 30.01
CA LEU A 150 16.88 4.53 30.77
C LEU A 150 17.50 5.89 30.42
N GLY A 151 18.41 5.96 29.43
CA GLY A 151 18.94 7.22 28.89
C GLY A 151 18.06 7.88 27.81
N ARG A 152 16.89 7.31 27.51
CA ARG A 152 15.99 7.79 26.45
C ARG A 152 14.95 8.74 27.02
N ARG A 153 14.75 9.88 26.34
CA ARG A 153 13.73 10.88 26.71
C ARG A 153 12.32 10.26 26.79
N GLN A 154 11.99 9.40 25.84
CA GLN A 154 10.72 8.70 25.74
C GLN A 154 10.95 7.22 25.42
N VAL A 155 10.03 6.38 25.88
CA VAL A 155 9.98 4.93 25.64
C VAL A 155 8.55 4.53 25.28
N LEU A 156 8.36 3.29 24.79
CA LEU A 156 7.03 2.82 24.42
C LEU A 156 6.12 2.69 25.66
N SER A 157 4.94 3.28 25.54
CA SER A 157 3.82 3.03 26.45
C SER A 157 3.34 1.57 26.31
N GLU A 158 2.40 1.17 27.17
CA GLU A 158 1.69 -0.11 27.02
C GLU A 158 0.98 -0.19 25.66
N THR A 159 0.22 0.85 25.29
CA THR A 159 -0.44 0.97 23.99
C THR A 159 0.55 0.86 22.82
N GLY A 160 1.71 1.51 22.92
CA GLY A 160 2.76 1.42 21.91
C GLY A 160 3.32 0.01 21.75
N ARG A 161 3.49 -0.73 22.85
CA ARG A 161 3.92 -2.13 22.84
C ARG A 161 2.85 -3.06 22.27
N GLU A 162 1.59 -2.88 22.66
CA GLU A 162 0.47 -3.68 22.17
C GLU A 162 0.28 -3.51 20.66
N GLN A 163 0.25 -2.27 20.17
CA GLN A 163 0.14 -1.99 18.73
C GLN A 163 1.32 -2.58 17.93
N ALA A 164 2.54 -2.54 18.47
CA ALA A 164 3.70 -3.16 17.83
C ALA A 164 3.57 -4.70 17.80
N ALA A 165 3.22 -5.31 18.93
CA ALA A 165 3.02 -6.75 19.06
C ALA A 165 1.94 -7.25 18.10
N GLU A 166 0.80 -6.56 18.00
CA GLU A 166 -0.28 -6.91 17.09
C GLU A 166 0.18 -6.87 15.62
N ARG A 167 0.87 -5.79 15.20
CA ARG A 167 1.38 -5.67 13.83
C ARG A 167 2.40 -6.76 13.49
N TRP A 168 3.33 -7.06 14.41
CA TRP A 168 4.36 -8.07 14.17
C TRP A 168 3.79 -9.48 14.14
N TYR A 169 2.91 -9.82 15.09
CA TYR A 169 2.32 -11.16 15.20
C TYR A 169 1.36 -11.47 14.04
N ASN A 170 0.66 -10.46 13.53
CA ASN A 170 -0.26 -10.61 12.40
C ASN A 170 0.41 -10.37 11.04
N GLY A 171 1.69 -10.01 11.03
CA GLY A 171 2.47 -9.74 9.82
C GLY A 171 3.15 -10.98 9.22
N GLU A 172 4.06 -10.74 8.28
CA GLU A 172 4.80 -11.78 7.55
C GLU A 172 5.72 -12.60 8.47
N SER A 173 6.25 -11.97 9.52
CA SER A 173 7.11 -12.60 10.53
C SER A 173 6.32 -13.19 11.71
N GLY A 174 5.01 -13.30 11.57
CA GLY A 174 4.11 -13.97 12.51
C GLY A 174 3.93 -15.47 12.21
N PRO A 175 3.21 -16.22 13.06
CA PRO A 175 3.08 -17.67 12.92
C PRO A 175 2.17 -18.11 11.78
N ARG A 176 1.29 -17.21 11.31
CA ARG A 176 0.28 -17.49 10.30
C ARG A 176 0.72 -17.19 8.87
N SER A 177 1.96 -16.72 8.68
CA SER A 177 2.47 -16.48 7.34
C SER A 177 2.66 -17.79 6.57
N PRO A 178 2.62 -17.76 5.22
CA PRO A 178 2.79 -18.97 4.42
C PRO A 178 4.11 -19.71 4.71
N ILE A 179 5.20 -18.99 4.92
CA ILE A 179 6.51 -19.57 5.24
C ILE A 179 6.50 -20.23 6.62
N ALA A 180 5.90 -19.59 7.62
CA ALA A 180 5.75 -20.14 8.97
C ALA A 180 4.86 -21.39 8.99
N THR A 181 3.85 -21.45 8.14
CA THR A 181 2.99 -22.64 8.04
C THR A 181 3.73 -23.82 7.40
N ALA A 182 4.61 -23.56 6.44
CA ALA A 182 5.40 -24.59 5.76
C ALA A 182 6.65 -25.02 6.53
N ALA A 183 7.13 -24.20 7.46
CA ALA A 183 8.36 -24.45 8.19
C ALA A 183 8.22 -25.66 9.16
N PRO A 184 9.22 -26.55 9.22
CA PRO A 184 9.18 -27.75 10.05
C PRO A 184 9.43 -27.47 11.54
N ALA A 185 9.95 -26.30 11.89
CA ALA A 185 10.34 -25.92 13.25
C ALA A 185 10.09 -24.44 13.51
N ARG A 186 10.04 -24.05 14.79
CA ARG A 186 9.63 -22.73 15.27
C ARG A 186 10.79 -21.95 15.86
N CYS A 187 10.72 -20.61 15.80
CA CYS A 187 11.75 -19.72 16.31
C CYS A 187 12.05 -19.91 17.81
N ALA A 188 11.08 -20.33 18.62
CA ALA A 188 11.21 -20.58 20.06
C ALA A 188 12.34 -21.56 20.41
N THR A 189 12.67 -22.48 19.51
CA THR A 189 13.73 -23.49 19.67
C THR A 189 14.94 -23.23 18.79
N CYS A 190 14.93 -22.16 18.00
CA CYS A 190 15.97 -21.88 17.02
C CYS A 190 17.18 -21.24 17.69
N GLY A 191 18.37 -21.80 17.48
CA GLY A 191 19.63 -21.25 17.99
C GLY A 191 20.04 -19.91 17.35
N PHE A 192 19.42 -19.52 16.23
CA PHE A 192 19.63 -18.22 15.58
C PHE A 192 18.67 -17.12 16.05
N LEU A 193 17.83 -17.41 17.05
CA LEU A 193 16.94 -16.40 17.63
C LEU A 193 17.68 -15.64 18.73
N THR A 194 17.81 -14.33 18.59
CA THR A 194 18.25 -13.44 19.68
C THR A 194 17.02 -12.86 20.39
N PRO A 195 16.80 -13.11 21.70
CA PRO A 195 15.64 -12.58 22.41
C PRO A 195 15.64 -11.05 22.48
N LEU A 196 14.46 -10.43 22.39
CA LEU A 196 14.30 -9.00 22.69
C LEU A 196 14.51 -8.72 24.19
N ALA A 197 14.60 -7.44 24.55
CA ALA A 197 14.60 -7.00 25.94
C ALA A 197 13.15 -6.77 26.46
N GLY A 198 13.00 -6.75 27.79
CA GLY A 198 11.73 -6.44 28.44
C GLY A 198 10.62 -7.46 28.15
N GLU A 199 9.37 -7.01 28.20
CA GLU A 199 8.18 -7.86 28.07
C GLU A 199 8.02 -8.48 26.67
N LEU A 200 8.45 -7.77 25.61
CA LEU A 200 8.34 -8.26 24.23
C LEU A 200 9.13 -9.56 24.01
N ARG A 201 10.15 -9.83 24.84
CA ARG A 201 10.92 -11.08 24.79
C ARG A 201 10.08 -12.34 25.00
N GLN A 202 8.90 -12.20 25.64
CA GLN A 202 8.01 -13.31 25.91
C GLN A 202 7.31 -13.83 24.64
N MET A 203 7.26 -13.03 23.58
CA MET A 203 6.53 -13.36 22.34
C MET A 203 7.37 -13.17 21.08
N PHE A 204 8.48 -12.43 21.14
CA PHE A 204 9.29 -12.06 19.97
C PHE A 204 10.79 -12.12 20.22
N GLY A 205 11.53 -12.31 19.14
CA GLY A 205 13.00 -12.18 19.06
C GLY A 205 13.42 -11.62 17.70
N VAL A 206 14.72 -11.44 17.50
CA VAL A 206 15.31 -11.09 16.20
C VAL A 206 15.95 -12.32 15.59
N CYS A 207 15.62 -12.60 14.33
CA CYS A 207 16.32 -13.64 13.57
C CYS A 207 17.71 -13.13 13.17
N THR A 208 18.75 -13.92 13.42
CA THR A 208 20.14 -13.57 13.09
C THR A 208 20.78 -14.61 12.17
N ASN A 209 19.98 -15.28 11.35
CA ASN A 209 20.48 -16.21 10.34
C ASN A 209 20.49 -15.51 8.99
N GLU A 210 21.67 -15.21 8.44
CA GLU A 210 21.86 -14.54 7.15
C GLU A 210 21.17 -15.25 5.97
N TYR A 211 20.93 -16.55 6.09
CA TYR A 211 20.26 -17.36 5.07
C TYR A 211 18.73 -17.40 5.22
N ALA A 212 18.21 -16.91 6.34
CA ALA A 212 16.77 -16.79 6.55
C ALA A 212 16.24 -15.53 5.85
N PRO A 213 15.03 -15.57 5.25
CA PRO A 213 14.41 -14.37 4.65
C PRO A 213 14.06 -13.28 5.68
N ASP A 214 14.07 -13.63 6.96
CA ASP A 214 13.77 -12.74 8.08
C ASP A 214 15.03 -12.27 8.84
N ASP A 215 16.24 -12.47 8.30
CA ASP A 215 17.47 -11.97 8.92
C ASP A 215 17.36 -10.47 9.28
N GLY A 216 17.73 -10.12 10.51
CA GLY A 216 17.64 -8.76 11.04
C GLY A 216 16.22 -8.27 11.34
N LYS A 217 15.18 -9.11 11.17
CA LYS A 217 13.78 -8.75 11.46
C LYS A 217 13.31 -9.33 12.79
N VAL A 218 12.30 -8.67 13.36
CA VAL A 218 11.58 -9.18 14.53
C VAL A 218 10.62 -10.29 14.07
N VAL A 219 10.71 -11.46 14.72
CA VAL A 219 9.89 -12.64 14.45
C VAL A 219 9.17 -13.07 15.73
N SER A 220 7.96 -13.63 15.60
CA SER A 220 7.29 -14.24 16.76
C SER A 220 7.97 -15.56 17.14
N LEU A 221 7.88 -15.98 18.41
CA LEU A 221 8.49 -17.23 18.87
C LEU A 221 7.92 -18.47 18.14
N ASP A 222 6.68 -18.40 17.67
CA ASP A 222 6.00 -19.44 16.91
C ASP A 222 6.05 -19.22 15.38
N HIS A 223 6.83 -18.24 14.92
CA HIS A 223 7.20 -18.10 13.51
C HIS A 223 8.14 -19.24 13.07
N GLY A 224 8.25 -19.47 11.76
CA GLY A 224 9.22 -20.41 11.20
C GLY A 224 9.64 -19.99 9.80
N CYS A 225 10.95 -20.01 9.51
CA CYS A 225 11.49 -19.54 8.23
C CYS A 225 12.08 -20.65 7.35
N GLY A 226 12.07 -21.90 7.82
CA GLY A 226 12.68 -23.04 7.11
C GLY A 226 14.22 -23.15 7.25
N ALA A 227 14.90 -22.07 7.66
CA ALA A 227 16.34 -22.05 7.95
C ALA A 227 16.63 -22.22 9.46
N HIS A 228 15.93 -23.14 10.11
CA HIS A 228 16.09 -23.41 11.54
C HIS A 228 17.46 -24.06 11.83
N SER A 229 18.06 -23.77 12.98
CA SER A 229 19.39 -24.28 13.39
C SER A 229 19.51 -25.80 13.45
N GLU A 230 18.37 -26.49 13.49
CA GLU A 230 18.28 -27.95 13.58
C GLU A 230 17.81 -28.61 12.27
N VAL A 231 17.60 -27.85 11.19
CA VAL A 231 17.28 -28.43 9.89
C VAL A 231 18.49 -29.24 9.43
N ARG A 232 18.28 -30.56 9.29
CA ARG A 232 19.28 -31.48 8.77
C ARG A 232 18.88 -31.86 7.35
N THR A 233 19.83 -31.75 6.42
CA THR A 233 19.67 -32.39 5.11
C THR A 233 19.55 -33.90 5.33
N PRO A 234 18.55 -34.59 4.77
CA PRO A 234 18.55 -36.04 4.78
C PRO A 234 19.85 -36.51 4.14
N VAL A 235 20.60 -37.35 4.85
CA VAL A 235 21.81 -37.96 4.31
C VAL A 235 21.38 -38.68 3.04
N SER A 236 21.88 -38.26 1.88
CA SER A 236 21.67 -39.05 0.68
C SER A 236 22.32 -40.40 0.95
N LYS A 237 21.51 -41.46 0.93
CA LYS A 237 22.08 -42.79 0.75
C LYS A 237 22.63 -42.80 -0.67
N ASN A 238 23.86 -42.34 -0.82
CA ASN A 238 24.67 -42.71 -1.97
C ASN A 238 24.99 -44.19 -1.76
N ASP A 239 24.02 -45.07 -2.03
CA ASP A 239 24.33 -46.46 -2.25
C ASP A 239 25.32 -46.45 -3.43
N PRO A 240 26.58 -46.86 -3.23
CA PRO A 240 27.55 -46.85 -4.30
C PRO A 240 26.95 -47.68 -5.43
N ALA A 241 26.84 -47.09 -6.62
CA ALA A 241 26.35 -47.81 -7.78
C ALA A 241 27.19 -49.07 -7.92
N VAL A 242 26.53 -50.23 -7.85
CA VAL A 242 27.21 -51.51 -8.08
C VAL A 242 27.75 -51.44 -9.50
N PRO A 243 29.06 -51.62 -9.73
CA PRO A 243 29.60 -51.57 -11.09
C PRO A 243 28.89 -52.61 -11.94
N VAL A 244 28.27 -52.15 -13.03
CA VAL A 244 27.70 -53.05 -14.03
C VAL A 244 28.89 -53.58 -14.84
N VAL A 245 29.34 -54.78 -14.49
CA VAL A 245 30.35 -55.51 -15.28
C VAL A 245 29.60 -56.25 -16.38
N ASP A 246 29.83 -55.85 -17.63
CA ASP A 246 29.34 -56.61 -18.78
C ASP A 246 30.21 -57.85 -18.97
N GLU A 247 29.71 -59.02 -18.53
CA GLU A 247 30.40 -60.30 -18.70
C GLU A 247 30.14 -60.97 -20.06
N LEU A 248 29.32 -60.35 -20.93
CA LEU A 248 28.93 -60.90 -22.24
C LEU A 248 29.48 -60.09 -23.41
N GLY A 249 29.87 -58.84 -23.19
CA GLY A 249 30.57 -57.99 -24.14
C GLY A 249 32.05 -58.38 -24.26
N TYR A 250 32.54 -58.45 -25.50
CA TYR A 250 33.97 -58.59 -25.78
C TYR A 250 34.36 -57.52 -26.79
N ASP A 251 35.39 -56.75 -26.48
CA ASP A 251 35.96 -55.77 -27.42
C ASP A 251 36.80 -56.50 -28.48
N HIS A 252 36.43 -56.32 -29.75
CA HIS A 252 37.20 -56.86 -30.86
C HIS A 252 38.40 -55.95 -31.15
N ILE A 253 39.55 -56.29 -30.57
CA ILE A 253 40.81 -55.60 -30.87
C ILE A 253 41.36 -56.18 -32.17
N VAL A 254 41.19 -55.46 -33.27
CA VAL A 254 41.83 -55.79 -34.55
C VAL A 254 43.24 -55.22 -34.52
N PHE A 255 44.24 -56.09 -34.48
CA PHE A 255 45.63 -55.69 -34.68
C PHE A 255 45.90 -55.65 -36.18
N ASP A 256 45.94 -54.46 -36.77
CA ASP A 256 46.50 -54.28 -38.10
C ASP A 256 48.01 -54.06 -37.97
N ASP A 257 48.81 -54.80 -38.73
CA ASP A 257 50.26 -54.98 -38.53
C ASP A 257 51.10 -53.77 -38.99
N THR A 258 50.51 -52.58 -39.01
CA THR A 258 51.21 -51.31 -39.20
C THR A 258 50.75 -50.30 -38.16
N ALA A 259 51.69 -49.87 -37.32
CA ALA A 259 51.46 -48.99 -36.19
C ALA A 259 50.76 -47.68 -36.57
N GLU A 260 49.46 -47.55 -36.27
CA GLU A 260 48.78 -46.43 -35.59
C GLU A 260 47.42 -46.94 -35.07
N LEU A 261 47.11 -46.72 -33.78
CA LEU A 261 45.86 -47.15 -33.14
C LEU A 261 44.77 -46.09 -33.35
N GLU A 262 43.89 -46.28 -34.34
CA GLU A 262 42.60 -45.57 -34.40
C GLU A 262 41.49 -46.41 -33.75
N LEU A 263 40.92 -45.89 -32.67
CA LEU A 263 39.71 -46.41 -32.03
C LEU A 263 38.51 -46.16 -32.95
N VAL A 264 38.06 -47.19 -33.67
CA VAL A 264 36.80 -47.14 -34.41
C VAL A 264 35.67 -47.43 -33.44
N SER A 265 34.94 -46.38 -33.01
CA SER A 265 33.66 -46.54 -32.35
C SER A 265 32.63 -47.01 -33.37
N SER A 266 32.15 -48.25 -33.24
CA SER A 266 30.97 -48.70 -33.97
C SER A 266 29.72 -48.17 -33.26
N ASP A 267 29.09 -47.16 -33.85
CA ASP A 267 27.69 -46.82 -33.57
C ASP A 267 26.79 -47.96 -34.02
N SER A 268 26.01 -48.52 -33.09
CA SER A 268 24.69 -49.14 -33.30
C SER A 268 23.98 -49.30 -31.97
#